data_AF-A0A3N2QVW2-F1
#
_entry.id   AF-A0A3N2QVW2-F1
#
_cell.length_a   1.000
_cell.length_b   1.000
_cell.length_c   1.000
_cell.angle_alpha   90.00
_cell.angle_beta   90.00
_cell.angle_gamma   90.00
#
_symmetry.space_group_name_H-M   'P 1'
#
loop_
_entity.id
_entity.type
_entity.pdbx_description
1 polymer ?
#
loop_
_entity_poly.entity_id
_entity_poly.type
_entity_poly.pdbx_seq_one_letter_code
_entity_poly.pdbx_strand_id
1 'polypeptide(L)'
;MASLEPAVPSGNEVSPARTVLILDDMSPDDLLYLMKDPLHPASELLLSHPGPVLLASRASGQEDAQSLMAHSGRSVDPMDMPPSGIDHRLSIIRGKQSAIEREWRVEIDPDALHRAARGLSPEGPETPGGSLRWLSAAAARVAMVAERGDPALRSVEARIEDLNRALLLAQARGGDVDSLEYDIRLAEIERAAYSVDWHEKARRGDLRTVRVVDVEREIVAARGATFNDGGPDVLCRQPRCCPAPIAEDS
;
A
#
# COMPACT_ATOMS: atom_id res chain seq x y z
N MET A 1 -23.66 -13.16 -27.66
CA MET A 1 -22.66 -13.85 -26.83
C MET A 1 -21.32 -13.66 -27.52
N ALA A 2 -20.44 -12.85 -26.95
CA ALA A 2 -19.13 -12.55 -27.52
C ALA A 2 -18.13 -13.57 -26.98
N SER A 3 -17.55 -14.37 -27.86
CA SER A 3 -16.49 -15.32 -27.51
C SER A 3 -15.25 -14.57 -27.03
N LEU A 4 -14.80 -14.91 -25.81
CA LEU A 4 -13.57 -14.46 -25.16
C LEU A 4 -12.42 -15.42 -25.50
N GLU A 5 -12.11 -15.59 -26.79
CA GLU A 5 -10.89 -16.30 -27.19
C GLU A 5 -9.97 -15.34 -27.93
N PRO A 6 -8.70 -15.18 -27.49
CA PRO A 6 -7.75 -14.33 -28.18
C PRO A 6 -7.42 -14.94 -29.55
N ALA A 7 -7.57 -14.15 -30.60
CA ALA A 7 -7.23 -14.53 -31.96
C ALA A 7 -5.71 -14.77 -32.07
N VAL A 8 -5.31 -16.02 -32.24
CA VAL A 8 -3.93 -16.41 -32.53
C VAL A 8 -3.71 -16.32 -34.04
N PRO A 9 -2.75 -15.53 -34.56
CA PRO A 9 -2.47 -15.47 -35.99
C PRO A 9 -1.90 -16.81 -36.46
N SER A 10 -2.61 -17.46 -37.37
CA SER A 10 -2.24 -18.76 -37.95
C SER A 10 -1.17 -18.57 -39.02
N GLY A 11 0.10 -18.61 -38.62
CA GLY A 11 1.25 -18.75 -39.51
C GLY A 11 1.70 -20.20 -39.57
N ASN A 12 1.75 -20.77 -40.78
CA ASN A 12 2.21 -22.13 -41.06
C ASN A 12 3.64 -22.38 -40.54
N GLU A 13 3.74 -23.07 -39.41
CA GLU A 13 4.73 -24.07 -38.99
C GLU A 13 4.46 -24.32 -37.50
N VAL A 14 3.88 -25.47 -37.16
CA VAL A 14 3.52 -25.81 -35.77
C VAL A 14 4.80 -26.16 -35.00
N SER A 15 5.60 -25.15 -34.66
CA SER A 15 6.38 -25.21 -33.44
C SER A 15 5.37 -25.29 -32.28
N PRO A 16 5.50 -26.23 -31.34
CA PRO A 16 4.63 -26.25 -30.17
C PRO A 16 4.70 -24.88 -29.51
N ALA A 17 3.56 -24.25 -29.25
CA ALA A 17 3.49 -22.93 -28.65
C ALA A 17 4.35 -22.94 -27.38
N ARG A 18 5.53 -22.32 -27.45
CA ARG A 18 6.45 -22.25 -26.32
C ARG A 18 5.81 -21.32 -25.30
N THR A 19 5.16 -21.89 -24.31
CA THR A 19 4.67 -21.16 -23.14
C THR A 19 5.84 -20.44 -22.50
N VAL A 20 5.67 -19.15 -22.19
CA VAL A 20 6.64 -18.37 -21.43
C VAL A 20 6.42 -18.66 -19.95
N LEU A 21 7.47 -19.03 -19.23
CA LEU A 21 7.43 -19.08 -17.77
C LEU A 21 7.74 -17.69 -17.21
N ILE A 22 6.84 -17.13 -16.42
CA ILE A 22 7.03 -15.83 -15.77
C ILE A 22 7.23 -16.06 -14.28
N LEU A 23 8.37 -15.62 -13.76
CA LEU A 23 8.71 -15.63 -12.35
C LEU A 23 8.69 -14.17 -11.88
N ASP A 24 7.61 -13.78 -11.20
CA ASP A 24 7.40 -12.42 -10.69
C ASP A 24 7.91 -12.27 -9.26
N ASP A 25 8.47 -11.11 -8.96
CA ASP A 25 9.12 -10.74 -7.68
C ASP A 25 10.20 -11.74 -7.20
N MET A 26 10.99 -12.27 -8.13
CA MET A 26 12.03 -13.25 -7.83
C MET A 26 13.38 -12.78 -8.37
N SER A 27 14.35 -12.50 -7.50
CA SER A 27 15.69 -12.13 -7.94
C SER A 27 16.49 -13.36 -8.40
N PRO A 28 17.57 -13.18 -9.20
CA PRO A 28 18.42 -14.30 -9.59
C PRO A 28 19.04 -15.03 -8.39
N ASP A 29 19.37 -14.33 -7.30
CA ASP A 29 19.91 -14.92 -6.07
C ASP A 29 18.84 -15.73 -5.32
N ASP A 30 17.61 -15.21 -5.19
CA ASP A 30 16.50 -15.95 -4.58
C ASP A 30 16.24 -17.26 -5.33
N LEU A 31 16.23 -17.21 -6.65
CA LEU A 31 16.03 -18.39 -7.48
C LEU A 31 17.18 -19.39 -7.31
N LEU A 32 18.43 -18.93 -7.31
CA LEU A 32 19.60 -19.78 -7.04
C LEU A 32 19.52 -20.43 -5.66
N TYR A 33 19.08 -19.68 -4.64
CA TYR A 33 18.89 -20.20 -3.30
C TYR A 33 17.85 -21.32 -3.28
N LEU A 34 16.69 -21.11 -3.93
CA LEU A 34 15.64 -22.13 -4.04
C LEU A 34 16.07 -23.36 -4.84
N MET A 35 16.96 -23.21 -5.82
CA MET A 35 17.50 -24.33 -6.59
C MET A 35 18.54 -25.18 -5.85
N LYS A 36 19.10 -24.67 -4.73
CA LYS A 36 20.02 -25.46 -3.89
C LYS A 36 19.32 -26.63 -3.19
N ASP A 37 18.02 -26.53 -2.97
CA ASP A 37 17.22 -27.64 -2.43
C ASP A 37 16.69 -28.52 -3.58
N PRO A 38 17.19 -29.77 -3.71
CA PRO A 38 16.77 -30.68 -4.78
C PRO A 38 15.31 -31.14 -4.67
N LEU A 39 14.67 -30.94 -3.51
CA LEU A 39 13.24 -31.24 -3.32
C LEU A 39 12.36 -30.03 -3.66
N HIS A 40 12.95 -28.85 -3.84
CA HIS A 40 12.19 -27.65 -4.13
C HIS A 40 11.78 -27.62 -5.62
N PRO A 41 10.51 -27.34 -5.95
CA PRO A 41 10.02 -27.37 -7.33
C PRO A 41 10.77 -26.47 -8.31
N ALA A 42 11.39 -25.39 -7.81
CA ALA A 42 12.18 -24.48 -8.64
C ALA A 42 13.38 -25.16 -9.33
N SER A 43 13.96 -26.18 -8.71
CA SER A 43 15.11 -26.92 -9.24
C SER A 43 14.74 -27.67 -10.54
N GLU A 44 13.57 -28.32 -10.58
CA GLU A 44 13.10 -29.05 -11.74
C GLU A 44 12.41 -28.12 -12.75
N LEU A 45 11.63 -27.14 -12.28
CA LEU A 45 10.79 -26.31 -13.12
C LEU A 45 11.59 -25.47 -14.12
N LEU A 46 12.74 -24.89 -13.72
CA LEU A 46 13.57 -24.11 -14.63
C LEU A 46 14.32 -24.98 -15.66
N LEU A 47 14.78 -26.16 -15.22
CA LEU A 47 15.56 -27.09 -16.04
C LEU A 47 14.68 -27.86 -17.04
N SER A 48 13.47 -28.24 -16.62
CA SER A 48 12.52 -29.01 -17.43
C SER A 48 11.67 -28.16 -18.37
N HIS A 49 11.51 -26.87 -18.08
CA HIS A 49 10.74 -25.97 -18.94
C HIS A 49 11.44 -25.80 -20.29
N PRO A 50 10.80 -26.10 -21.44
CA PRO A 50 11.44 -26.01 -22.76
C PRO A 50 11.40 -24.60 -23.37
N GLY A 51 10.70 -23.66 -22.72
CA GLY A 51 10.43 -22.31 -23.23
C GLY A 51 11.35 -21.21 -22.68
N PRO A 52 11.12 -19.96 -23.12
CA PRO A 52 11.74 -18.78 -22.53
C PRO A 52 11.22 -18.55 -21.10
N VAL A 53 12.11 -18.02 -20.25
CA VAL A 53 11.79 -17.67 -18.85
C VAL A 53 11.98 -16.17 -18.70
N LEU A 54 10.97 -15.48 -18.19
CA LEU A 54 11.05 -14.08 -17.80
C LEU A 54 11.15 -14.01 -16.27
N LEU A 55 12.23 -13.42 -15.79
CA LEU A 55 12.44 -13.14 -14.37
C LEU A 55 12.24 -11.65 -14.14
N ALA A 56 11.21 -11.29 -13.36
CA ALA A 56 10.94 -9.91 -12.99
C ALA A 56 11.28 -9.71 -11.51
N SER A 57 12.17 -8.78 -11.21
CA SER A 57 12.61 -8.49 -9.84
C SER A 57 12.83 -7.01 -9.62
N ARG A 58 12.75 -6.59 -8.35
CA ARG A 58 13.12 -5.23 -7.92
C ARG A 58 14.62 -5.05 -7.70
N ALA A 59 15.33 -6.15 -7.51
CA ALA A 59 16.76 -6.21 -7.28
C ALA A 59 17.43 -7.04 -8.38
N SER A 60 18.53 -6.53 -8.93
CA SER A 60 19.33 -7.22 -9.93
C SER A 60 20.81 -7.03 -9.62
N GLY A 61 21.52 -8.14 -9.36
CA GLY A 61 22.98 -8.20 -9.35
C GLY A 61 23.48 -8.83 -10.65
N GLN A 62 24.44 -8.18 -11.32
CA GLN A 62 25.03 -8.72 -12.54
C GLN A 62 25.85 -10.00 -12.29
N GLU A 63 26.39 -10.15 -11.07
CA GLU A 63 27.08 -11.36 -10.61
C GLU A 63 26.08 -12.52 -10.44
N ASP A 64 24.92 -12.26 -9.82
CA ASP A 64 23.89 -13.27 -9.59
C ASP A 64 23.31 -13.83 -10.89
N ALA A 65 23.15 -12.96 -11.91
CA ALA A 65 22.73 -13.37 -13.25
C ALA A 65 23.74 -14.32 -13.91
N GLN A 66 25.05 -14.09 -13.72
CA GLN A 66 26.10 -14.98 -14.24
C GLN A 66 26.10 -16.32 -13.51
N SER A 67 25.93 -16.32 -12.19
CA SER A 67 25.80 -17.55 -11.40
C SER A 67 24.57 -18.36 -11.82
N LEU A 68 23.44 -17.71 -12.08
CA LEU A 68 22.22 -18.36 -12.57
C LEU A 68 22.42 -18.95 -13.97
N MET A 69 23.11 -18.26 -14.87
CA MET A 69 23.48 -18.77 -16.18
C MET A 69 24.38 -20.01 -16.07
N ALA A 70 25.39 -19.97 -15.20
CA ALA A 70 26.30 -21.10 -14.98
C ALA A 70 25.58 -22.33 -14.40
N HIS A 71 24.60 -22.11 -13.51
CA HIS A 71 23.85 -23.19 -12.87
C HIS A 71 22.76 -23.79 -13.77
N SER A 72 22.02 -22.95 -14.48
CA SER A 72 20.90 -23.39 -15.35
C SER A 72 21.34 -23.84 -16.74
N GLY A 73 22.55 -23.48 -17.16
CA GLY A 73 23.03 -23.69 -18.54
C GLY A 73 22.29 -22.85 -19.60
N ARG A 74 21.45 -21.91 -19.17
CA ARG A 74 20.64 -21.04 -20.03
C ARG A 74 21.27 -19.66 -20.14
N SER A 75 21.22 -19.05 -21.32
CA SER A 75 21.61 -17.66 -21.50
C SER A 75 20.65 -16.72 -20.75
N VAL A 76 21.19 -15.84 -19.93
CA VAL A 76 20.44 -14.78 -19.26
C VAL A 76 20.74 -13.45 -19.95
N ASP A 77 19.70 -12.76 -20.43
CA ASP A 77 19.80 -11.42 -21.01
C ASP A 77 19.23 -10.40 -20.02
N PRO A 78 20.07 -9.69 -19.25
CA PRO A 78 19.59 -8.71 -18.29
C PRO A 78 19.06 -7.47 -19.02
N MET A 79 17.81 -7.11 -18.72
CA MET A 79 17.18 -5.91 -19.25
C MET A 79 16.74 -5.01 -18.10
N ASP A 80 17.43 -3.88 -17.95
CA ASP A 80 17.02 -2.84 -17.00
C ASP A 80 15.75 -2.15 -17.51
N MET A 81 14.70 -2.21 -16.71
CA MET A 81 13.48 -1.46 -17.01
C MET A 81 13.75 0.05 -16.86
N PRO A 82 13.48 0.86 -17.90
CA PRO A 82 13.76 2.29 -17.84
C PRO A 82 12.92 2.97 -16.76
N PRO A 83 13.46 3.99 -16.06
CA PRO A 83 12.69 4.73 -15.09
C PRO A 83 11.52 5.42 -15.75
N SER A 84 10.37 5.45 -15.07
CA SER A 84 9.21 6.18 -15.55
C SER A 84 9.39 7.69 -15.33
N GLY A 85 9.10 8.51 -16.34
CA GLY A 85 9.01 9.96 -16.20
C GLY A 85 7.66 10.39 -15.62
N ILE A 86 7.56 11.63 -15.13
CA ILE A 86 6.30 12.19 -14.62
C ILE A 86 5.21 12.15 -15.70
N ASP A 87 5.54 12.51 -16.94
CA ASP A 87 4.57 12.53 -18.05
C ASP A 87 4.05 11.13 -18.40
N HIS A 88 4.92 10.12 -18.38
CA HIS A 88 4.52 8.73 -18.58
C HIS A 88 3.57 8.26 -17.48
N ARG A 89 3.90 8.55 -16.21
CA ARG A 89 3.02 8.21 -15.09
C ARG A 89 1.69 8.94 -15.17
N LEU A 90 1.69 10.23 -15.51
CA LEU A 90 0.47 11.01 -15.67
C LEU A 90 -0.42 10.47 -16.79
N SER A 91 0.15 10.06 -17.93
CA SER A 91 -0.59 9.42 -19.02
C SER A 91 -1.27 8.12 -18.57
N ILE A 92 -0.52 7.26 -17.85
CA ILE A 92 -1.05 6.01 -17.30
C ILE A 92 -2.18 6.29 -16.29
N ILE A 93 -1.97 7.25 -15.38
CA ILE A 93 -2.97 7.65 -14.39
C ILE A 93 -4.24 8.16 -15.08
N ARG A 94 -4.13 9.05 -16.06
CA ARG A 94 -5.28 9.55 -16.84
C ARG A 94 -6.03 8.42 -17.54
N GLY A 95 -5.31 7.43 -18.08
CA GLY A 95 -5.92 6.24 -18.67
C GLY A 95 -6.71 5.38 -17.66
N LYS A 96 -6.40 5.47 -16.36
CA LYS A 96 -7.08 4.73 -15.28
C LYS A 96 -8.05 5.58 -14.45
N GLN A 97 -8.05 6.90 -14.62
CA GLN A 97 -8.85 7.85 -13.84
C GLN A 97 -10.34 7.43 -13.79
N SER A 98 -10.96 7.23 -14.95
CA SER A 98 -12.40 6.90 -15.02
C SER A 98 -12.76 5.57 -14.36
N ALA A 99 -11.81 4.64 -14.23
CA ALA A 99 -12.02 3.39 -13.51
C ALA A 99 -12.03 3.63 -12.00
N ILE A 100 -11.05 4.39 -11.50
CA ILE A 100 -10.91 4.72 -10.08
C ILE A 100 -12.09 5.57 -9.59
N GLU A 101 -12.48 6.60 -10.36
CA GLU A 101 -13.63 7.46 -10.04
C GLU A 101 -14.93 6.66 -9.93
N ARG A 102 -15.14 5.71 -10.84
CA ARG A 102 -16.33 4.84 -10.83
C ARG A 102 -16.33 3.84 -9.68
N GLU A 103 -15.17 3.23 -9.41
CA GLU A 103 -14.99 2.25 -8.35
C GLU A 103 -15.31 2.86 -6.98
N TRP A 104 -14.77 4.04 -6.70
CA TRP A 104 -14.90 4.71 -5.40
C TRP A 104 -16.02 5.75 -5.34
N ARG A 105 -16.70 6.02 -6.47
CA ARG A 105 -17.75 7.05 -6.62
C ARG A 105 -17.25 8.45 -6.20
N VAL A 106 -16.03 8.79 -6.60
CA VAL A 106 -15.38 10.07 -6.31
C VAL A 106 -15.06 10.81 -7.60
N GLU A 107 -14.81 12.11 -7.48
CA GLU A 107 -14.25 12.96 -8.53
C GLU A 107 -12.79 13.24 -8.20
N ILE A 108 -11.89 13.14 -9.18
CA ILE A 108 -10.47 13.38 -8.95
C ILE A 108 -10.07 14.73 -9.53
N ASP A 109 -9.57 15.62 -8.67
CA ASP A 109 -9.07 16.91 -9.08
C ASP A 109 -7.82 16.75 -9.99
N PRO A 110 -7.69 17.53 -11.08
CA PRO A 110 -6.53 17.45 -11.96
C PRO A 110 -5.18 17.62 -11.24
N ASP A 111 -5.11 18.49 -10.24
CA ASP A 111 -3.87 18.71 -9.49
C ASP A 111 -3.53 17.50 -8.60
N ALA A 112 -4.54 16.75 -8.14
CA ALA A 112 -4.32 15.49 -7.44
C ALA A 112 -3.68 14.42 -8.34
N LEU A 113 -4.06 14.37 -9.64
CA LEU A 113 -3.41 13.49 -10.63
C LEU A 113 -1.94 13.86 -10.80
N HIS A 114 -1.65 15.16 -10.95
CA HIS A 114 -0.28 15.67 -11.06
C HIS A 114 0.53 15.37 -9.81
N ARG A 115 -0.07 15.51 -8.62
CA ARG A 115 0.60 15.18 -7.36
C ARG A 115 0.93 13.69 -7.24
N ALA A 116 -0.01 12.82 -7.62
CA ALA A 116 0.21 11.37 -7.64
C ALA A 116 1.32 10.97 -8.62
N ALA A 117 1.38 11.61 -9.79
CA ALA A 117 2.43 11.39 -10.78
C ALA A 117 3.83 11.83 -10.31
N ARG A 118 3.92 12.84 -9.43
CA ARG A 118 5.19 13.23 -8.79
C ARG A 118 5.65 12.20 -7.76
N GLY A 119 4.73 11.51 -7.09
CA GLY A 119 5.03 10.47 -6.12
C GLY A 119 5.93 10.95 -4.98
N LEU A 120 6.94 10.15 -4.66
CA LEU A 120 7.94 10.41 -3.62
C LEU A 120 9.06 11.40 -4.02
N SER A 121 9.07 11.92 -5.25
CA SER A 121 10.10 12.86 -5.73
C SER A 121 10.31 14.04 -4.77
N PRO A 122 11.56 14.41 -4.41
CA PRO A 122 12.84 13.96 -5.00
C PRO A 122 13.46 12.72 -4.34
N GLU A 123 12.83 12.14 -3.32
CA GLU A 123 13.47 11.17 -2.40
C GLU A 123 13.58 9.75 -2.99
N GLY A 124 12.88 9.44 -4.08
CA GLY A 124 12.98 8.14 -4.73
C GLY A 124 12.27 8.05 -6.08
N PRO A 125 12.66 7.08 -6.93
CA PRO A 125 11.99 6.83 -8.19
C PRO A 125 10.58 6.29 -7.95
N GLU A 126 9.58 6.97 -8.50
CA GLU A 126 8.18 6.51 -8.44
C GLU A 126 7.87 5.60 -9.64
N THR A 127 7.11 4.55 -9.41
CA THR A 127 6.63 3.65 -10.47
C THR A 127 5.21 4.05 -10.87
N PRO A 128 4.76 3.74 -12.10
CA PRO A 128 3.37 3.97 -12.47
C PRO A 128 2.38 3.26 -11.54
N GLY A 129 2.75 2.05 -11.08
CA GLY A 129 1.97 1.30 -10.10
C GLY A 129 1.88 1.99 -8.74
N GLY A 130 2.98 2.57 -8.26
CA GLY A 130 3.00 3.34 -7.01
C GLY A 130 2.15 4.61 -7.09
N SER A 131 2.22 5.36 -8.20
CA SER A 131 1.34 6.51 -8.43
C SER A 131 -0.15 6.13 -8.45
N LEU A 132 -0.51 5.03 -9.10
CA LEU A 132 -1.89 4.52 -9.10
C LEU A 132 -2.33 4.10 -7.69
N ARG A 133 -1.44 3.46 -6.92
CA ARG A 133 -1.70 3.06 -5.54
C ARG A 133 -2.00 4.28 -4.66
N TRP A 134 -1.23 5.36 -4.77
CA TRP A 134 -1.49 6.59 -4.01
C TRP A 134 -2.84 7.19 -4.34
N LEU A 135 -3.19 7.23 -5.62
CA LEU A 135 -4.46 7.79 -6.05
C LEU A 135 -5.65 6.94 -5.61
N SER A 136 -5.57 5.61 -5.77
CA SER A 136 -6.62 4.68 -5.33
C SER A 136 -6.78 4.68 -3.81
N ALA A 137 -5.68 4.75 -3.05
CA ALA A 137 -5.74 4.85 -1.58
C ALA A 137 -6.39 6.17 -1.13
N ALA A 138 -6.05 7.30 -1.75
CA ALA A 138 -6.67 8.58 -1.48
C ALA A 138 -8.17 8.56 -1.83
N ALA A 139 -8.54 8.03 -3.00
CA ALA A 139 -9.92 7.86 -3.43
C ALA A 139 -10.73 7.00 -2.45
N ALA A 140 -10.20 5.85 -2.05
CA ALA A 140 -10.82 4.97 -1.06
C ALA A 140 -11.04 5.67 0.28
N ARG A 141 -10.03 6.42 0.77
CA ARG A 141 -10.16 7.15 2.03
C ARG A 141 -11.20 8.26 1.95
N VAL A 142 -11.22 9.02 0.86
CA VAL A 142 -12.23 10.07 0.63
C VAL A 142 -13.62 9.46 0.58
N ALA A 143 -13.81 8.34 -0.15
CA ALA A 143 -15.08 7.63 -0.20
C ALA A 143 -15.53 7.15 1.19
N MET A 144 -14.63 6.54 1.97
CA MET A 144 -14.91 6.09 3.33
C MET A 144 -15.27 7.25 4.26
N VAL A 145 -14.60 8.39 4.14
CA VAL A 145 -14.90 9.59 4.92
C VAL A 145 -16.26 10.16 4.51
N ALA A 146 -16.56 10.24 3.22
CA ALA A 146 -17.87 10.67 2.72
C ALA A 146 -19.03 9.79 3.23
N GLU A 147 -18.80 8.49 3.40
CA GLU A 147 -19.81 7.55 3.92
C GLU A 147 -19.93 7.57 5.44
N ARG A 148 -18.81 7.64 6.17
CA ARG A 148 -18.78 7.49 7.64
C ARG A 148 -18.78 8.82 8.39
N GLY A 149 -18.60 9.93 7.70
CA GLY A 149 -18.42 11.26 8.30
C GLY A 149 -16.96 11.63 8.55
N ASP A 150 -16.73 12.83 9.08
CA ASP A 150 -15.40 13.33 9.39
C ASP A 150 -14.74 12.51 10.54
N PRO A 151 -13.55 11.93 10.34
CA PRO A 151 -12.84 11.22 11.40
C PRO A 151 -12.50 12.11 12.60
N ALA A 152 -12.19 13.39 12.41
CA ALA A 152 -11.89 14.32 13.49
C ALA A 152 -13.14 14.55 14.35
N LEU A 153 -14.29 14.82 13.71
CA LEU A 153 -15.57 14.97 14.40
C LEU A 153 -15.92 13.74 15.23
N ARG A 154 -15.82 12.53 14.64
CA ARG A 154 -16.08 11.28 15.38
C ARG A 154 -15.13 11.09 16.57
N SER A 155 -13.86 11.48 16.41
CA SER A 155 -12.88 11.35 17.50
C SER A 155 -13.20 12.28 18.67
N VAL A 156 -13.66 13.51 18.39
CA VAL A 156 -14.09 14.48 19.41
C VAL A 156 -15.38 14.02 20.09
N GLU A 157 -16.34 13.48 19.34
CA GLU A 157 -17.56 12.90 19.90
C GLU A 157 -17.27 11.75 20.87
N ALA A 158 -16.38 10.84 20.50
CA ALA A 158 -15.92 9.77 21.39
C ALA A 158 -15.24 10.33 22.65
N ARG A 159 -14.37 11.35 22.50
CA ARG A 159 -13.71 12.03 23.63
C ARG A 159 -14.73 12.66 24.58
N ILE A 160 -15.76 13.32 24.05
CA ILE A 160 -16.84 13.91 24.85
C ILE A 160 -17.59 12.82 25.62
N GLU A 161 -17.87 11.68 24.99
CA GLU A 161 -18.52 10.56 25.66
C GLU A 161 -17.67 10.01 26.82
N ASP A 162 -16.37 9.85 26.61
CA ASP A 162 -15.43 9.40 27.64
C ASP A 162 -15.31 10.40 28.80
N LEU A 163 -15.26 11.70 28.49
CA LEU A 163 -15.25 12.76 29.51
C LEU A 163 -16.55 12.78 30.32
N ASN A 164 -17.70 12.57 29.68
CA ASN A 164 -18.99 12.47 30.39
C ASN A 164 -19.03 11.26 31.33
N ARG A 165 -18.50 10.11 30.91
CA ARG A 165 -18.38 8.94 31.79
C ARG A 165 -17.44 9.22 32.97
N ALA A 166 -16.32 9.89 32.74
CA ALA A 166 -15.38 10.30 33.78
C ALA A 166 -16.03 11.28 34.77
N LEU A 167 -16.80 12.24 34.28
CA LEU A 167 -17.54 13.22 35.08
C LEU A 167 -18.53 12.54 36.04
N LEU A 168 -19.33 11.60 35.53
CA LEU A 168 -20.27 10.83 36.37
C LEU A 168 -19.57 10.05 37.48
N LEU A 169 -18.40 9.46 37.18
CA LEU A 169 -17.59 8.76 38.16
C LEU A 169 -16.97 9.71 39.19
N ALA A 170 -16.53 10.90 38.77
CA ALA A 170 -16.00 11.92 39.66
C ALA A 170 -17.08 12.43 40.62
N GLN A 171 -18.28 12.71 40.12
CA GLN A 171 -19.44 13.11 40.94
C GLN A 171 -19.79 12.05 41.99
N ALA A 172 -19.81 10.77 41.61
CA ALA A 172 -20.09 9.68 42.54
C ALA A 172 -19.03 9.49 43.64
N ARG A 173 -17.79 9.93 43.38
CA ARG A 173 -16.64 9.76 44.28
C ARG A 173 -16.22 11.04 45.00
N GLY A 174 -16.92 12.16 44.78
CA GLY A 174 -16.50 13.47 45.30
C GLY A 174 -15.16 13.95 44.74
N GLY A 175 -14.84 13.57 43.50
CA GLY A 175 -13.62 13.96 42.78
C GLY A 175 -13.72 15.35 42.15
N ASP A 176 -12.69 15.73 41.40
CA ASP A 176 -12.63 17.00 40.67
C ASP A 176 -13.60 17.00 39.48
N VAL A 177 -14.67 17.77 39.62
CA VAL A 177 -15.76 17.91 38.64
C VAL A 177 -15.52 19.12 37.73
N ASP A 178 -15.01 20.22 38.28
CA ASP A 178 -14.87 21.50 37.56
C ASP A 178 -13.91 21.39 36.38
N SER A 179 -12.80 20.65 36.56
CA SER A 179 -11.82 20.39 35.50
C SER A 179 -12.42 19.58 34.34
N LEU A 180 -13.19 18.52 34.65
CA LEU A 180 -13.84 17.69 33.63
C LEU A 180 -14.94 18.46 32.87
N GLU A 181 -15.71 19.29 33.56
CA GLU A 181 -16.68 20.16 32.89
C GLU A 181 -16.02 21.19 31.97
N TYR A 182 -14.86 21.72 32.36
CA TYR A 182 -14.08 22.61 31.50
C TYR A 182 -13.60 21.89 30.24
N ASP A 183 -13.04 20.68 30.37
CA ASP A 183 -12.57 19.88 29.23
C ASP A 183 -13.72 19.48 28.29
N ILE A 184 -14.90 19.17 28.83
CA ILE A 184 -16.11 18.92 28.03
C ILE A 184 -16.48 20.17 27.24
N ARG A 185 -16.55 21.35 27.87
CA ARG A 185 -16.87 22.61 27.17
C ARG A 185 -15.88 22.90 26.04
N LEU A 186 -14.59 22.66 26.27
CA LEU A 186 -13.56 22.83 25.23
C LEU A 186 -13.77 21.84 24.07
N ALA A 187 -14.05 20.57 24.37
CA ALA A 187 -14.34 19.56 23.37
C ALA A 187 -15.61 19.86 22.56
N GLU A 188 -16.64 20.45 23.18
CA GLU A 188 -17.85 20.87 22.47
C GLU A 188 -17.59 22.01 21.47
N ILE A 189 -16.69 22.94 21.80
CA ILE A 189 -16.24 23.98 20.87
C ILE A 189 -15.52 23.35 19.66
N GLU A 190 -14.62 22.42 19.90
CA GLU A 190 -13.94 21.67 18.83
C GLU A 190 -14.95 20.89 17.96
N ARG A 191 -15.93 20.23 18.57
CA ARG A 191 -17.00 19.51 17.86
C ARG A 191 -17.78 20.43 16.93
N ALA A 192 -18.14 21.63 17.42
CA ALA A 192 -18.85 22.62 16.62
C ALA A 192 -18.03 23.09 15.42
N ALA A 193 -16.73 23.36 15.62
CA ALA A 193 -15.83 23.75 14.54
C ALA A 193 -15.76 22.69 13.43
N TYR A 194 -15.49 21.43 13.79
CA TYR A 194 -15.44 20.34 12.80
C TYR A 194 -16.79 20.07 12.13
N SER A 195 -17.90 20.23 12.85
CA SER A 195 -19.24 20.10 12.28
C SER A 195 -19.53 21.17 11.23
N VAL A 196 -19.14 22.42 11.48
CA VAL A 196 -19.26 23.52 10.51
C VAL A 196 -18.45 23.22 9.26
N ASP A 197 -17.18 22.86 9.41
CA ASP A 197 -16.29 22.52 8.28
C ASP A 197 -16.87 21.39 7.43
N TRP A 198 -17.38 20.33 8.09
CA TRP A 198 -18.02 19.20 7.43
C TRP A 198 -19.25 19.62 6.63
N HIS A 199 -20.15 20.41 7.24
CA HIS A 199 -21.37 20.89 6.58
C HIS A 199 -21.07 21.89 5.46
N GLU A 200 -20.03 22.70 5.58
CA GLU A 200 -19.57 23.57 4.50
C GLU A 200 -19.01 22.77 3.32
N LYS A 201 -18.22 21.74 3.59
CA LYS A 201 -17.71 20.84 2.55
C LYS A 201 -18.85 20.08 1.86
N ALA A 202 -19.86 19.65 2.63
CA ALA A 202 -21.09 19.05 2.12
C ALA A 202 -21.88 20.01 1.22
N ARG A 203 -22.08 21.26 1.65
CA ARG A 203 -22.80 22.29 0.87
C ARG A 203 -22.10 22.63 -0.44
N ARG A 204 -20.77 22.60 -0.47
CA ARG A 204 -19.97 22.80 -1.68
C ARG A 204 -19.96 21.57 -2.62
N GLY A 205 -20.45 20.42 -2.17
CA GLY A 205 -20.38 19.17 -2.93
C GLY A 205 -18.99 18.51 -2.91
N ASP A 206 -18.08 18.99 -2.07
CA ASP A 206 -16.66 18.63 -2.08
C ASP A 206 -16.33 17.37 -1.28
N LEU A 207 -17.34 16.68 -0.71
CA LEU A 207 -17.11 15.51 0.15
C LEU A 207 -16.49 14.33 -0.59
N ARG A 208 -16.75 14.22 -1.89
CA ARG A 208 -16.31 13.13 -2.75
C ARG A 208 -15.26 13.56 -3.77
N THR A 209 -14.60 14.69 -3.54
CA THR A 209 -13.55 15.19 -4.42
C THR A 209 -12.19 14.87 -3.81
N VAL A 210 -11.37 14.12 -4.54
CA VAL A 210 -9.99 13.82 -4.17
C VAL A 210 -9.12 15.01 -4.52
N ARG A 211 -8.45 15.59 -3.52
CA ARG A 211 -7.58 16.77 -3.68
C ARG A 211 -6.11 16.41 -3.49
N VAL A 212 -5.24 17.37 -3.80
CA VAL A 212 -3.79 17.26 -3.60
C VAL A 212 -3.44 16.82 -2.17
N VAL A 213 -4.10 17.41 -1.17
CA VAL A 213 -3.84 17.12 0.26
C VAL A 213 -4.15 15.66 0.61
N ASP A 214 -5.15 15.06 -0.02
CA ASP A 214 -5.51 13.66 0.22
C ASP A 214 -4.44 12.72 -0.33
N VAL A 215 -3.90 13.00 -1.52
CA VAL A 215 -2.80 12.24 -2.12
C VAL A 215 -1.50 12.42 -1.32
N GLU A 216 -1.23 13.65 -0.87
CA GLU A 216 -0.06 13.94 -0.02
C GLU A 216 -0.10 13.17 1.29
N ARG A 217 -1.28 13.08 1.92
CA ARG A 217 -1.47 12.30 3.13
C ARG A 217 -1.07 10.84 2.93
N GLU A 218 -1.45 10.20 1.83
CA GLU A 218 -1.08 8.80 1.56
C GLU A 218 0.43 8.64 1.34
N ILE A 219 1.04 9.58 0.63
CA ILE A 219 2.49 9.57 0.38
C ILE A 219 3.26 9.73 1.69
N VAL A 220 2.84 10.65 2.57
CA VAL A 220 3.45 10.87 3.88
C VAL A 220 3.23 9.67 4.80
N ALA A 221 2.02 9.09 4.82
CA ALA A 221 1.73 7.90 5.62
C ALA A 221 2.63 6.71 5.21
N ALA A 222 2.86 6.53 3.92
CA ALA A 222 3.77 5.49 3.42
C ALA A 222 5.23 5.73 3.84
N ARG A 223 5.69 6.99 3.89
CA ARG A 223 7.04 7.33 4.38
C ARG A 223 7.23 6.97 5.85
N GLY A 224 6.20 7.24 6.67
CA GLY A 224 6.21 6.89 8.09
C GLY A 224 6.25 5.37 8.33
N ALA A 225 5.64 4.58 7.44
CA ALA A 225 5.76 3.12 7.47
C ALA A 225 7.17 2.65 7.08
N THR A 226 7.78 3.23 6.03
CA THR A 226 9.13 2.82 5.58
C THR A 226 10.25 3.20 6.55
N PHE A 227 10.05 4.16 7.45
CA PHE A 227 11.03 4.48 8.50
C PHE A 227 10.92 3.55 9.72
N ASN A 228 9.80 2.85 9.88
CA ASN A 228 9.60 1.81 10.89
C ASN A 228 9.83 0.39 10.35
N ASP A 229 9.82 0.19 9.03
CA ASP A 229 10.18 -1.08 8.39
C ASP A 229 11.71 -1.21 8.23
N GLY A 230 12.37 -1.43 9.36
CA GLY A 230 13.61 -2.20 9.36
C GLY A 230 13.31 -3.67 9.04
N GLY A 231 13.15 -3.99 7.75
CA GLY A 231 13.14 -5.36 7.21
C GLY A 231 11.90 -6.22 7.53
N PRO A 232 11.60 -7.25 6.72
CA PRO A 232 10.62 -8.27 7.07
C PRO A 232 11.23 -9.18 8.15
N ASP A 233 11.00 -8.85 9.42
CA ASP A 233 11.31 -9.75 10.54
C ASP A 233 10.21 -10.82 10.64
N VAL A 234 10.19 -11.69 9.63
CA VAL A 234 9.43 -12.93 9.64
C VAL A 234 10.24 -13.92 10.48
N LEU A 235 9.70 -14.21 11.67
CA LEU A 235 10.06 -15.29 12.61
C LEU A 235 11.15 -15.00 13.66
N CYS A 236 10.79 -14.21 14.68
CA CYS A 236 11.26 -14.44 16.04
C CYS A 236 10.09 -14.48 17.04
N ARG A 237 9.30 -15.57 17.01
CA ARG A 237 8.60 -16.02 18.22
C ARG A 237 9.67 -16.48 19.21
N GLN A 238 10.15 -15.57 20.06
CA GLN A 238 10.91 -16.00 21.23
C GLN A 238 10.00 -16.84 22.14
N PRO A 239 10.42 -18.04 22.57
CA PRO A 239 9.73 -18.76 23.62
C PRO A 239 9.82 -17.94 24.91
N ARG A 240 8.67 -17.75 25.56
CA ARG A 240 8.56 -17.09 26.86
C ARG A 240 9.52 -17.78 27.84
N CYS A 241 10.55 -17.07 28.31
CA CYS A 241 11.29 -17.46 29.49
C CYS A 241 10.34 -17.46 30.68
N CYS A 242 10.20 -18.60 31.34
CA CYS A 242 9.56 -18.70 32.65
C CYS A 242 10.29 -17.80 33.67
N PRO A 243 9.58 -17.12 34.59
CA PRO A 243 10.25 -16.51 35.73
C PRO A 243 10.80 -17.60 36.68
N ALA A 244 12.06 -17.45 37.07
CA ALA A 244 12.72 -18.26 38.09
C ALA A 244 12.11 -18.01 39.49
N PRO A 245 12.22 -18.98 40.43
CA PRO A 245 11.55 -18.91 41.72
C PRO A 245 12.18 -17.86 42.65
N ILE A 246 11.32 -17.26 43.46
CA ILE A 246 11.63 -16.31 44.52
C ILE A 246 12.45 -17.05 45.58
N ALA A 247 13.65 -16.55 45.87
CA ALA A 247 14.43 -16.97 47.02
C ALA A 247 13.82 -16.32 48.27
N GLU A 248 13.34 -17.16 49.20
CA GLU A 248 12.94 -16.73 50.54
C GLU A 248 14.22 -16.53 51.38
N ASP A 249 14.37 -15.33 51.93
CA ASP A 249 15.37 -14.99 52.93
C ASP A 249 15.11 -15.79 54.22
N SER A 250 16.17 -16.35 54.80
CA SER A 250 16.28 -16.78 56.20
C SER A 250 17.67 -16.42 56.71
#